data_AF-A0A5C4T910-F1
#
_entry.id   AF-A0A5C4T910-F1
#
_cell.length_a   1.000
_cell.length_b   1.000
_cell.length_c   1.000
_cell.angle_alpha   90.00
_cell.angle_beta   90.00
_cell.angle_gamma   90.00
#
_symmetry.space_group_name_H-M   'P 1'
#
loop_
_entity.id
_entity.type
_entity.pdbx_description
1 polymer ?
#
loop_
_entity_poly.entity_id
_entity_poly.type
_entity_poly.pdbx_seq_one_letter_code
_entity_poly.pdbx_strand_id
1 'polypeptide(L)'
;MEKENHDRKMSRRAVLTFGAAGAAAVTGSLLGRDVSFGYGVTDNVYGSEADMRRIAEEVVQEYDQQASEELELHGVNAAKLGVKGDGTDETAALRSAIQYAADRHLTLLIPRWMTVSVDTITIAGKQNFGIRCEGWIRRLDSSPTIGSLLKLDSCAGVYMPEIRFDGNGLNNGCIENVAYTVNQEQKHCLVLLNCQDVSIDRFHCANPCGDGIYISGGSKNLKLNTVTGTADAQIGRNLVSIINAQNIWIDYLYSDNIGHYDMPGGFDIEPNASTETVRNVFVNCMNITSGGTNPCSVLGTNNALVENVFLGKVNLVRTNVVQPPSEITSVYISASNVHIGQLSVINKTAHNISFLTLSKQGLTPRGITIHEAYGEGCYRGIQVGFGSNAVEDVHIRATLRNCKHDGIFMGTAKNVKLDIDIDSVGAERFMLNKPAGGGVCDNIYITGNFSKRGTGLKAMIIGDVPANVVNWTLENVDFTGWGNNQRLYGGGFQGSVRKINCRNLTHLTALPAFEQFKQGDLIWNDGADPDVSYWRRLTNGTGNALNTDWKAY
;
A
#
# COMPACT_ATOMS: atom_id res chain seq x y z
N MET A 1 -42.02 48.62 -16.47
CA MET A 1 -41.70 47.39 -15.72
C MET A 1 -42.59 46.29 -16.27
N GLU A 2 -42.13 45.62 -17.32
CA GLU A 2 -42.74 44.38 -17.80
C GLU A 2 -42.42 43.26 -16.81
N LYS A 3 -43.44 42.46 -16.45
CA LYS A 3 -43.29 41.27 -15.62
C LYS A 3 -42.68 40.16 -16.47
N GLU A 4 -41.48 39.73 -16.11
CA GLU A 4 -40.84 38.52 -16.63
C GLU A 4 -41.72 37.29 -16.34
N ASN A 5 -42.01 36.54 -17.39
CA ASN A 5 -42.81 35.32 -17.36
C ASN A 5 -41.90 34.15 -16.92
N HIS A 6 -42.18 33.56 -15.76
CA HIS A 6 -41.30 32.61 -15.07
C HIS A 6 -41.53 31.13 -15.42
N ASP A 7 -42.09 30.80 -16.58
CA ASP A 7 -42.25 29.41 -17.05
C ASP A 7 -41.05 28.96 -17.89
N ARG A 8 -39.89 28.77 -17.23
CA ARG A 8 -38.77 28.05 -17.84
C ARG A 8 -38.90 26.56 -17.54
N LYS A 9 -39.57 25.83 -18.44
CA LYS A 9 -39.44 24.37 -18.54
C LYS A 9 -37.96 24.02 -18.70
N MET A 10 -37.46 23.02 -17.97
CA MET A 10 -36.10 22.52 -18.15
C MET A 10 -35.94 22.06 -19.61
N SER A 11 -34.98 22.66 -20.32
CA SER A 11 -34.71 22.24 -21.70
C SER A 11 -34.17 20.81 -21.72
N ARG A 12 -34.48 20.06 -22.77
CA ARG A 12 -33.98 18.69 -23.05
C ARG A 12 -32.48 18.54 -22.81
N ARG A 13 -31.71 19.60 -23.08
CA ARG A 13 -30.26 19.68 -22.89
C ARG A 13 -29.84 19.71 -21.42
N ALA A 14 -30.63 20.33 -20.54
CA ALA A 14 -30.34 20.42 -19.11
C ALA A 14 -30.49 19.06 -18.40
N VAL A 15 -31.50 18.27 -18.78
CA VAL A 15 -31.71 16.91 -18.25
C VAL A 15 -30.58 15.96 -18.68
N LEU A 16 -30.11 16.09 -19.92
CA LEU A 16 -28.98 15.31 -20.45
C LEU A 16 -27.64 15.64 -19.79
N THR A 17 -27.48 16.84 -19.20
CA THR A 17 -26.22 17.25 -18.55
C THR A 17 -26.02 16.56 -17.18
N PHE A 18 -27.07 16.00 -16.58
CA PHE A 18 -26.99 15.30 -15.29
C PHE A 18 -26.54 13.83 -15.39
N GLY A 19 -26.38 13.30 -16.61
CA GLY A 19 -26.02 11.91 -16.85
C GLY A 19 -27.05 10.89 -16.33
N ALA A 20 -26.82 9.61 -16.65
CA ALA A 20 -27.72 8.52 -16.25
C ALA A 20 -27.89 8.39 -14.72
N ALA A 21 -26.89 8.82 -13.94
CA ALA A 21 -26.96 8.85 -12.47
C ALA A 21 -27.95 9.90 -11.93
N GLY A 22 -28.04 11.07 -12.58
CA GLY A 22 -29.03 12.08 -12.22
C GLY A 22 -30.45 11.69 -12.64
N ALA A 23 -30.60 10.98 -13.77
CA ALA A 23 -31.89 10.42 -14.17
C ALA A 23 -32.36 9.33 -13.19
N ALA A 24 -31.51 8.35 -12.85
CA ALA A 24 -31.84 7.26 -11.93
C ALA A 24 -32.08 7.72 -10.48
N ALA A 25 -31.38 8.76 -10.01
CA ALA A 25 -31.64 9.36 -8.69
C ALA A 25 -33.03 10.03 -8.63
N VAL A 26 -33.48 10.63 -9.73
CA VAL A 26 -34.81 11.22 -9.83
C VAL A 26 -35.90 10.14 -9.90
N THR A 27 -35.72 9.09 -10.72
CA THR A 27 -36.70 7.98 -10.79
C THR A 27 -36.74 7.13 -9.52
N GLY A 28 -35.60 6.84 -8.88
CA GLY A 28 -35.53 6.09 -7.63
C GLY A 28 -36.11 6.84 -6.43
N SER A 29 -35.94 8.17 -6.38
CA SER A 29 -36.59 9.03 -5.38
C SER A 29 -38.11 9.16 -5.60
N LEU A 30 -38.59 9.04 -6.84
CA LEU A 30 -40.01 9.16 -7.18
C LEU A 30 -40.78 7.84 -7.01
N LEU A 31 -40.12 6.70 -7.17
CA LEU A 31 -40.75 5.37 -7.09
C LEU A 31 -40.61 4.70 -5.71
N GLY A 32 -39.69 5.16 -4.85
CA GLY A 32 -39.33 4.49 -3.60
C GLY A 32 -39.83 5.13 -2.29
N ARG A 33 -40.46 6.31 -2.34
CA ARG A 33 -41.04 6.96 -1.15
C ARG A 33 -42.38 7.58 -1.48
N ASP A 34 -43.36 7.37 -0.61
CA ASP A 34 -44.64 8.09 -0.55
C ASP A 34 -44.41 9.59 -0.32
N VAL A 35 -43.87 10.29 -1.31
CA VAL A 35 -43.79 11.75 -1.32
C VAL A 35 -44.95 12.22 -2.16
N SER A 36 -46.07 12.58 -1.52
CA SER A 36 -47.18 13.23 -2.21
C SER A 36 -46.76 14.66 -2.60
N PHE A 37 -46.09 14.80 -3.73
CA PHE A 37 -46.02 16.09 -4.38
C PHE A 37 -47.40 16.39 -4.99
N GLY A 38 -47.95 17.57 -4.70
CA GLY A 38 -49.23 17.98 -5.24
C GLY A 38 -49.25 17.80 -6.76
N TYR A 39 -50.28 17.12 -7.26
CA TYR A 39 -50.53 16.65 -8.64
C TYR A 39 -50.32 17.67 -9.79
N GLY A 40 -49.93 18.92 -9.50
CA GLY A 40 -49.70 19.97 -10.51
C GLY A 40 -48.25 20.40 -10.73
N VAL A 41 -47.29 20.02 -9.86
CA VAL A 41 -45.89 20.50 -9.97
C VAL A 41 -44.99 19.51 -10.71
N THR A 42 -45.20 18.20 -10.53
CA THR A 42 -44.41 17.15 -11.18
C THR A 42 -44.65 17.07 -12.69
N ASP A 43 -45.91 17.13 -13.13
CA ASP A 43 -46.28 17.04 -14.56
C ASP A 43 -45.78 18.25 -15.38
N ASN A 44 -45.74 19.43 -14.76
CA ASN A 44 -45.29 20.67 -15.42
C ASN A 44 -43.77 20.75 -15.60
N VAL A 45 -43.00 20.06 -14.74
CA VAL A 45 -41.53 20.11 -14.73
C VAL A 45 -40.89 18.91 -15.42
N TYR A 46 -41.43 17.71 -15.24
CA TYR A 46 -40.83 16.45 -15.69
C TYR A 46 -41.65 15.71 -16.76
N GLY A 47 -42.85 16.18 -17.08
CA GLY A 47 -43.80 15.46 -17.94
C GLY A 47 -44.58 14.41 -17.16
N SER A 48 -45.54 13.77 -17.83
CA SER A 48 -46.31 12.67 -17.23
C SER A 48 -45.41 11.47 -16.92
N GLU A 49 -45.86 10.54 -16.08
CA GLU A 49 -45.14 9.28 -15.83
C GLU A 49 -44.81 8.52 -17.13
N ALA A 50 -45.72 8.57 -18.11
CA ALA A 50 -45.51 8.02 -19.44
C ALA A 50 -44.38 8.73 -20.21
N ASP A 51 -44.23 10.04 -20.06
CA ASP A 51 -43.14 10.80 -20.68
C ASP A 51 -41.79 10.48 -20.05
N MET A 52 -41.72 10.35 -18.72
CA MET A 52 -40.49 9.95 -18.03
C MET A 52 -40.06 8.54 -18.41
N ARG A 53 -41.01 7.61 -18.53
CA ARG A 53 -40.74 6.24 -18.96
C ARG A 53 -40.24 6.18 -20.41
N ARG A 54 -40.87 6.94 -21.31
CA ARG A 54 -40.40 7.10 -22.70
C ARG A 54 -39.00 7.71 -22.77
N ILE A 55 -38.70 8.74 -21.96
CA ILE A 55 -37.36 9.37 -21.93
C ILE A 55 -36.32 8.37 -21.41
N ALA A 56 -36.64 7.59 -20.38
CA ALA A 56 -35.75 6.55 -19.88
C ALA A 56 -35.48 5.48 -20.95
N GLU A 57 -36.52 5.03 -21.67
CA GLU A 57 -36.42 4.08 -22.77
C GLU A 57 -35.59 4.67 -23.95
N GLU A 58 -35.79 5.94 -24.31
CA GLU A 58 -35.00 6.64 -25.34
C GLU A 58 -33.52 6.76 -24.96
N VAL A 59 -33.22 7.12 -23.71
CA VAL A 59 -31.83 7.24 -23.22
C VAL A 59 -31.15 5.87 -23.20
N VAL A 60 -31.87 4.81 -22.82
CA VAL A 60 -31.36 3.43 -22.90
C VAL A 60 -31.10 3.04 -24.36
N GLN A 61 -32.00 3.36 -25.29
CA GLN A 61 -31.81 3.08 -26.72
C GLN A 61 -30.63 3.84 -27.32
N GLU A 62 -30.47 5.13 -27.00
CA GLU A 62 -29.38 5.97 -27.50
C GLU A 62 -28.01 5.49 -26.96
N TYR A 63 -27.98 5.03 -25.70
CA TYR A 63 -26.79 4.43 -25.12
C TYR A 63 -26.48 3.05 -25.72
N ASP A 64 -27.49 2.22 -25.94
CA ASP A 64 -27.34 0.93 -26.64
C ASP A 64 -26.84 1.14 -28.09
N GLN A 65 -27.25 2.22 -28.74
CA GLN A 65 -26.79 2.59 -30.08
C GLN A 65 -25.33 3.06 -30.07
N GLN A 66 -24.92 3.90 -29.12
CA GLN A 66 -23.51 4.30 -28.96
C GLN A 66 -22.59 3.10 -28.59
N ALA A 67 -23.05 2.23 -27.70
CA ALA A 67 -22.33 1.00 -27.36
C ALA A 67 -22.26 0.02 -28.54
N SER A 68 -23.31 -0.02 -29.37
CA SER A 68 -23.37 -0.80 -30.62
C SER A 68 -22.35 -0.30 -31.66
N GLU A 69 -22.25 1.01 -31.87
CA GLU A 69 -21.28 1.61 -32.80
C GLU A 69 -19.83 1.38 -32.34
N GLU A 70 -19.57 1.31 -31.03
CA GLU A 70 -18.25 0.97 -30.47
C GLU A 70 -17.94 -0.55 -30.52
N LEU A 71 -18.98 -1.39 -30.58
CA LEU A 71 -18.91 -2.86 -30.70
C LEU A 71 -18.79 -3.36 -32.14
N GLU A 72 -19.07 -2.51 -33.12
CA GLU A 72 -19.48 -2.88 -34.48
C GLU A 72 -18.41 -3.57 -35.35
N LEU A 73 -17.20 -3.80 -34.84
CA LEU A 73 -16.21 -4.62 -35.55
C LEU A 73 -15.89 -5.97 -34.88
N HIS A 74 -15.92 -6.11 -33.54
CA HIS A 74 -15.40 -7.32 -32.86
C HIS A 74 -15.99 -7.65 -31.46
N GLY A 75 -17.28 -7.42 -31.18
CA GLY A 75 -17.85 -7.87 -29.90
C GLY A 75 -19.27 -8.43 -29.92
N VAL A 76 -19.67 -8.98 -28.77
CA VAL A 76 -20.96 -9.65 -28.55
C VAL A 76 -21.53 -9.27 -27.19
N ASN A 77 -22.84 -8.98 -27.13
CA ASN A 77 -23.52 -8.63 -25.88
C ASN A 77 -23.95 -9.90 -25.12
N ALA A 78 -23.64 -9.98 -23.83
CA ALA A 78 -24.00 -11.10 -22.96
C ALA A 78 -25.52 -11.37 -22.93
N ALA A 79 -26.35 -10.33 -23.03
CA ALA A 79 -27.81 -10.48 -23.10
C ALA A 79 -28.27 -11.29 -24.31
N LYS A 80 -27.61 -11.10 -25.46
CA LYS A 80 -27.88 -11.86 -26.68
C LYS A 80 -27.44 -13.32 -26.57
N LEU A 81 -26.59 -13.64 -25.58
CA LEU A 81 -26.12 -14.99 -25.27
C LEU A 81 -26.87 -15.63 -24.09
N GLY A 82 -27.98 -15.01 -23.63
CA GLY A 82 -28.86 -15.57 -22.62
C GLY A 82 -28.51 -15.21 -21.17
N VAL A 83 -27.56 -14.29 -20.94
CA VAL A 83 -27.32 -13.71 -19.61
C VAL A 83 -28.37 -12.63 -19.34
N LYS A 84 -29.07 -12.73 -18.22
CA LYS A 84 -30.22 -11.93 -17.84
C LYS A 84 -29.87 -10.79 -16.89
N GLY A 85 -28.99 -11.04 -15.90
CA GLY A 85 -28.73 -10.11 -14.81
C GLY A 85 -29.92 -9.91 -13.86
N ASP A 86 -30.71 -10.97 -13.63
CA ASP A 86 -31.95 -10.92 -12.82
C ASP A 86 -31.75 -11.33 -11.35
N GLY A 87 -30.49 -11.51 -10.94
CA GLY A 87 -30.10 -11.89 -9.58
C GLY A 87 -30.13 -13.40 -9.33
N THR A 88 -30.60 -14.22 -10.27
CA THR A 88 -30.48 -15.68 -10.19
C THR A 88 -29.05 -16.16 -10.40
N ASP A 89 -28.75 -17.43 -10.11
CA ASP A 89 -27.43 -18.00 -10.42
C ASP A 89 -27.24 -18.15 -11.93
N GLU A 90 -26.38 -17.31 -12.49
CA GLU A 90 -26.08 -17.24 -13.91
C GLU A 90 -24.69 -17.78 -14.24
N THR A 91 -24.06 -18.52 -13.31
CA THR A 91 -22.71 -19.07 -13.45
C THR A 91 -22.51 -19.79 -14.78
N ALA A 92 -23.44 -20.68 -15.14
CA ALA A 92 -23.36 -21.44 -16.39
C ALA A 92 -23.52 -20.54 -17.62
N ALA A 93 -24.50 -19.63 -17.60
CA ALA A 93 -24.81 -18.73 -18.71
C ALA A 93 -23.64 -17.78 -19.01
N LEU A 94 -23.10 -17.12 -17.97
CA LEU A 94 -21.97 -16.21 -18.13
C LEU A 94 -20.70 -16.95 -18.56
N ARG A 95 -20.40 -18.12 -17.98
CA ARG A 95 -19.28 -18.96 -18.43
C ARG A 95 -19.39 -19.29 -19.91
N SER A 96 -20.56 -19.72 -20.38
CA SER A 96 -20.81 -20.03 -21.79
C SER A 96 -20.67 -18.79 -22.68
N ALA A 97 -21.12 -17.62 -22.23
CA ALA A 97 -20.97 -16.37 -22.97
C ALA A 97 -19.50 -15.96 -23.13
N ILE A 98 -18.69 -16.07 -22.06
CA ILE A 98 -17.25 -15.80 -22.11
C ILE A 98 -16.55 -16.80 -23.04
N GLN A 99 -16.87 -18.10 -22.94
CA GLN A 99 -16.31 -19.12 -23.84
C GLN A 99 -16.67 -18.84 -25.30
N TYR A 100 -17.90 -18.46 -25.59
CA TYR A 100 -18.35 -18.12 -26.94
C TYR A 100 -17.53 -16.96 -27.54
N ALA A 101 -17.34 -15.89 -26.76
CA ALA A 101 -16.53 -14.74 -27.19
C ALA A 101 -15.07 -15.14 -27.39
N ALA A 102 -14.52 -15.92 -26.46
CA ALA A 102 -13.15 -16.41 -26.50
C ALA A 102 -12.87 -17.29 -27.73
N ASP A 103 -13.78 -18.21 -28.06
CA ASP A 103 -13.66 -19.11 -29.22
C ASP A 103 -13.75 -18.39 -30.57
N ARG A 104 -14.23 -17.14 -30.57
CA ARG A 104 -14.41 -16.32 -31.78
C ARG A 104 -13.52 -15.09 -31.79
N HIS A 105 -12.60 -14.97 -30.83
CA HIS A 105 -11.72 -13.80 -30.69
C HIS A 105 -12.50 -12.48 -30.61
N LEU A 106 -13.64 -12.50 -29.91
CA LEU A 106 -14.51 -11.34 -29.71
C LEU A 106 -14.31 -10.76 -28.31
N THR A 107 -14.80 -9.54 -28.13
CA THR A 107 -15.00 -8.93 -26.82
C THR A 107 -16.43 -9.19 -26.33
N LEU A 108 -16.59 -9.84 -25.18
CA LEU A 108 -17.89 -9.95 -24.51
C LEU A 108 -18.22 -8.64 -23.80
N LEU A 109 -19.37 -8.02 -24.10
CA LEU A 109 -19.93 -6.90 -23.35
C LEU A 109 -20.95 -7.38 -22.32
N ILE A 110 -20.72 -7.06 -21.04
CA ILE A 110 -21.72 -7.08 -19.97
C ILE A 110 -22.14 -5.62 -19.72
N PRO A 111 -23.35 -5.22 -20.11
CA PRO A 111 -23.76 -3.81 -20.12
C PRO A 111 -23.95 -3.25 -18.71
N ARG A 112 -23.88 -1.91 -18.58
CA ARG A 112 -23.91 -1.20 -17.29
C ARG A 112 -25.12 -1.52 -16.41
N TRP A 113 -26.27 -1.77 -17.00
CA TRP A 113 -27.51 -2.08 -16.28
C TRP A 113 -27.55 -3.50 -15.72
N MET A 114 -26.61 -4.37 -16.09
CA MET A 114 -26.63 -5.79 -15.77
C MET A 114 -25.76 -6.11 -14.54
N THR A 115 -26.34 -6.76 -13.52
CA THR A 115 -25.61 -7.38 -12.42
C THR A 115 -25.79 -8.88 -12.51
N VAL A 116 -24.72 -9.61 -12.83
CA VAL A 116 -24.73 -11.05 -13.08
C VAL A 116 -24.24 -11.76 -11.82
N SER A 117 -25.14 -12.46 -11.14
CA SER A 117 -24.82 -13.21 -9.93
C SER A 117 -24.23 -14.57 -10.27
N VAL A 118 -23.04 -14.88 -9.74
CA VAL A 118 -22.31 -16.12 -10.05
C VAL A 118 -21.66 -16.72 -8.80
N ASP A 119 -21.37 -18.01 -8.87
CA ASP A 119 -20.55 -18.72 -7.89
C ASP A 119 -19.07 -18.67 -8.31
N THR A 120 -18.61 -19.63 -9.12
CA THR A 120 -17.24 -19.66 -9.63
C THR A 120 -17.20 -19.93 -11.13
N ILE A 121 -16.45 -19.12 -11.88
CA ILE A 121 -16.23 -19.30 -13.32
C ILE A 121 -14.76 -19.60 -13.56
N THR A 122 -14.48 -20.59 -14.41
CA THR A 122 -13.13 -20.85 -14.93
C THR A 122 -13.16 -20.87 -16.46
N ILE A 123 -12.24 -20.12 -17.07
CA ILE A 123 -11.98 -20.10 -18.51
C ILE A 123 -10.52 -20.53 -18.68
N ALA A 124 -10.30 -21.63 -19.41
CA ALA A 124 -8.99 -22.25 -19.53
C ALA A 124 -8.51 -22.30 -20.99
N GLY A 125 -7.22 -22.03 -21.20
CA GLY A 125 -6.53 -22.26 -22.48
C GLY A 125 -7.00 -21.40 -23.64
N LYS A 126 -7.72 -20.30 -23.38
CA LYS A 126 -8.25 -19.40 -24.43
C LYS A 126 -7.30 -18.27 -24.77
N GLN A 127 -7.38 -17.77 -26.01
CA GLN A 127 -6.46 -16.75 -26.50
C GLN A 127 -7.17 -15.63 -27.28
N ASN A 128 -6.59 -14.43 -27.26
CA ASN A 128 -6.95 -13.28 -28.10
C ASN A 128 -8.43 -12.92 -28.00
N PHE A 129 -8.90 -12.59 -26.81
CA PHE A 129 -10.29 -12.25 -26.58
C PHE A 129 -10.45 -11.15 -25.54
N GLY A 130 -11.63 -10.53 -25.51
CA GLY A 130 -11.93 -9.43 -24.62
C GLY A 130 -13.08 -9.69 -23.66
N ILE A 131 -13.06 -9.02 -22.51
CA ILE A 131 -14.20 -8.91 -21.60
C ILE A 131 -14.35 -7.43 -21.21
N ARG A 132 -15.45 -6.80 -21.58
CA ARG A 132 -15.86 -5.47 -21.13
C ARG A 132 -17.08 -5.62 -20.23
N CYS A 133 -16.90 -5.46 -18.93
CA CYS A 133 -17.99 -5.47 -17.95
C CYS A 133 -18.19 -4.07 -17.39
N GLU A 134 -19.21 -3.37 -17.91
CA GLU A 134 -19.65 -2.07 -17.39
C GLU A 134 -20.66 -2.21 -16.25
N GLY A 135 -21.31 -3.37 -16.17
CA GLY A 135 -22.21 -3.76 -15.09
C GLY A 135 -21.45 -4.33 -13.89
N TRP A 136 -21.93 -5.42 -13.29
CA TRP A 136 -21.20 -6.11 -12.20
C TRP A 136 -21.25 -7.62 -12.37
N ILE A 137 -20.14 -8.30 -12.10
CA ILE A 137 -20.12 -9.73 -11.81
C ILE A 137 -20.11 -9.85 -10.28
N ARG A 138 -21.21 -10.33 -9.70
CA ARG A 138 -21.43 -10.36 -8.25
C ARG A 138 -21.39 -11.79 -7.72
N ARG A 139 -20.81 -12.01 -6.54
CA ARG A 139 -20.88 -13.30 -5.86
C ARG A 139 -22.30 -13.58 -5.35
N LEU A 140 -22.77 -14.81 -5.50
CA LEU A 140 -23.99 -15.28 -4.84
C LEU A 140 -23.93 -15.08 -3.32
N ASP A 141 -25.10 -14.83 -2.73
CA ASP A 141 -25.27 -14.87 -1.28
C ASP A 141 -24.98 -16.28 -0.77
N SER A 142 -24.23 -16.40 0.33
CA SER A 142 -23.82 -17.69 0.89
C SER A 142 -23.22 -18.64 -0.16
N SER A 143 -22.39 -18.12 -1.08
CA SER A 143 -21.79 -18.89 -2.18
C SER A 143 -21.11 -20.14 -1.61
N PRO A 144 -21.52 -21.35 -2.07
CA PRO A 144 -21.08 -22.61 -1.45
C PRO A 144 -19.66 -22.98 -1.86
N THR A 145 -19.17 -22.50 -3.01
CA THR A 145 -17.89 -22.90 -3.56
C THR A 145 -16.78 -21.94 -3.15
N ILE A 146 -15.65 -22.52 -2.73
CA ILE A 146 -14.41 -21.80 -2.52
C ILE A 146 -13.73 -21.59 -3.88
N GLY A 147 -13.44 -20.33 -4.22
CA GLY A 147 -12.81 -19.99 -5.48
C GLY A 147 -13.19 -18.59 -5.95
N SER A 148 -12.65 -18.19 -7.09
CA SER A 148 -12.85 -16.85 -7.64
C SER A 148 -14.12 -16.68 -8.46
N LEU A 149 -14.65 -15.45 -8.53
CA LEU A 149 -15.75 -15.12 -9.45
C LEU A 149 -15.37 -15.41 -10.91
N LEU A 150 -14.17 -15.01 -11.30
CA LEU A 150 -13.59 -15.35 -12.59
C LEU A 150 -12.14 -15.80 -12.42
N LYS A 151 -11.86 -17.04 -12.82
CA LYS A 151 -10.52 -17.58 -13.00
C LYS A 151 -10.20 -17.65 -14.50
N LEU A 152 -9.12 -17.02 -14.90
CA LEU A 152 -8.47 -17.28 -16.18
C LEU A 152 -7.27 -18.19 -15.93
N ASP A 153 -7.23 -19.32 -16.61
CA ASP A 153 -6.19 -20.33 -16.45
C ASP A 153 -5.50 -20.61 -17.79
N SER A 154 -4.20 -20.35 -17.88
CA SER A 154 -3.43 -20.59 -19.10
C SER A 154 -3.99 -19.82 -20.32
N CYS A 155 -4.55 -18.64 -20.08
CA CYS A 155 -5.08 -17.76 -21.12
C CYS A 155 -4.01 -16.76 -21.60
N ALA A 156 -4.10 -16.35 -22.87
CA ALA A 156 -3.15 -15.38 -23.45
C ALA A 156 -3.82 -14.29 -24.29
N GLY A 157 -3.22 -13.10 -24.36
CA GLY A 157 -3.75 -12.01 -25.20
C GLY A 157 -5.15 -11.57 -24.76
N VAL A 158 -5.37 -11.45 -23.45
CA VAL A 158 -6.67 -11.10 -22.89
C VAL A 158 -6.75 -9.59 -22.68
N TYR A 159 -7.81 -8.96 -23.19
CA TYR A 159 -8.03 -7.53 -23.02
C TYR A 159 -9.31 -7.22 -22.23
N MET A 160 -9.18 -6.42 -21.18
CA MET A 160 -10.31 -5.97 -20.37
C MET A 160 -10.32 -4.43 -20.31
N PRO A 161 -11.05 -3.75 -21.22
CA PRO A 161 -11.17 -2.29 -21.17
C PRO A 161 -11.78 -1.81 -19.85
N GLU A 162 -12.69 -2.61 -19.31
CA GLU A 162 -13.32 -2.38 -18.02
C GLU A 162 -13.81 -3.70 -17.46
N ILE A 163 -13.55 -3.97 -16.19
CA ILE A 163 -14.11 -5.12 -15.48
C ILE A 163 -14.46 -4.77 -14.05
N ARG A 164 -15.64 -5.20 -13.61
CA ARG A 164 -16.24 -4.84 -12.33
C ARG A 164 -16.70 -6.10 -11.60
N PHE A 165 -16.23 -6.27 -10.37
CA PHE A 165 -16.57 -7.38 -9.50
C PHE A 165 -17.13 -6.90 -8.18
N ASP A 166 -18.19 -7.55 -7.70
CA ASP A 166 -18.68 -7.42 -6.33
C ASP A 166 -18.49 -8.76 -5.62
N GLY A 167 -17.54 -8.82 -4.70
CA GLY A 167 -17.27 -10.03 -3.92
C GLY A 167 -18.39 -10.38 -2.94
N ASN A 168 -19.32 -9.45 -2.69
CA ASN A 168 -20.48 -9.62 -1.82
C ASN A 168 -20.08 -10.20 -0.44
N GLY A 169 -19.01 -9.64 0.13
CA GLY A 169 -18.29 -10.23 1.26
C GLY A 169 -19.14 -10.44 2.50
N LEU A 170 -19.95 -9.45 2.89
CA LEU A 170 -20.81 -9.54 4.07
C LEU A 170 -21.81 -10.71 3.98
N ASN A 171 -22.44 -10.90 2.81
CA ASN A 171 -23.36 -12.02 2.57
C ASN A 171 -22.64 -13.36 2.38
N ASN A 172 -21.30 -13.36 2.43
CA ASN A 172 -20.43 -14.53 2.41
C ASN A 172 -19.67 -14.72 3.74
N GLY A 173 -20.16 -14.07 4.80
CA GLY A 173 -19.69 -14.24 6.18
C GLY A 173 -18.43 -13.44 6.52
N CYS A 174 -17.93 -12.59 5.62
CA CYS A 174 -16.82 -11.70 5.90
C CYS A 174 -17.29 -10.56 6.79
N ILE A 175 -16.94 -10.60 8.08
CA ILE A 175 -17.42 -9.64 9.09
C ILE A 175 -16.20 -9.02 9.76
N GLU A 176 -16.14 -7.69 9.82
CA GLU A 176 -14.99 -6.88 10.29
C GLU A 176 -14.35 -7.27 11.63
N ASN A 177 -15.11 -7.91 12.53
CA ASN A 177 -14.66 -8.24 13.89
C ASN A 177 -14.69 -9.74 14.17
N VAL A 178 -14.72 -10.56 13.12
CA VAL A 178 -14.75 -12.02 13.22
C VAL A 178 -13.59 -12.55 12.41
N ALA A 179 -12.73 -13.33 13.07
CA ALA A 179 -11.54 -13.90 12.44
C ALA A 179 -11.91 -14.59 11.12
N TYR A 180 -11.11 -14.31 10.10
CA TYR A 180 -11.35 -14.86 8.78
C TYR A 180 -11.07 -16.36 8.75
N THR A 181 -11.87 -17.08 7.97
CA THR A 181 -11.65 -18.50 7.68
C THR A 181 -10.86 -18.68 6.38
N VAL A 182 -10.18 -19.83 6.27
CA VAL A 182 -9.48 -20.26 5.05
C VAL A 182 -10.42 -20.30 3.82
N ASN A 183 -11.71 -20.49 4.02
CA ASN A 183 -12.68 -20.49 2.92
C ASN A 183 -12.94 -19.07 2.40
N GLN A 184 -12.90 -18.06 3.28
CA GLN A 184 -13.17 -16.68 2.93
C GLN A 184 -11.97 -16.05 2.21
N GLU A 185 -10.75 -16.31 2.69
CA GLU A 185 -9.52 -15.77 2.09
C GLU A 185 -9.31 -16.24 0.64
N GLN A 186 -9.86 -17.40 0.25
CA GLN A 186 -9.72 -17.97 -1.10
C GLN A 186 -10.83 -17.57 -2.07
N LYS A 187 -11.81 -16.77 -1.62
CA LYS A 187 -12.92 -16.28 -2.46
C LYS A 187 -12.55 -14.98 -3.18
N HIS A 188 -11.61 -15.06 -4.11
CA HIS A 188 -11.13 -13.91 -4.88
C HIS A 188 -12.17 -13.37 -5.88
N CYS A 189 -11.97 -12.18 -6.42
CA CYS A 189 -12.77 -11.68 -7.54
C CYS A 189 -12.21 -12.19 -8.88
N LEU A 190 -10.96 -11.84 -9.19
CA LEU A 190 -10.26 -12.26 -10.39
C LEU A 190 -9.02 -13.08 -10.04
N VAL A 191 -8.88 -14.26 -10.63
CA VAL A 191 -7.63 -15.04 -10.60
C VAL A 191 -7.04 -15.09 -12.00
N LEU A 192 -5.77 -14.69 -12.11
CA LEU A 192 -4.94 -14.86 -13.30
C LEU A 192 -3.89 -15.95 -13.00
N LEU A 193 -4.15 -17.15 -13.48
CA LEU A 193 -3.28 -18.31 -13.27
C LEU A 193 -2.63 -18.72 -14.59
N ASN A 194 -1.30 -18.85 -14.62
CA ASN A 194 -0.54 -19.21 -15.83
C ASN A 194 -0.84 -18.31 -17.05
N CYS A 195 -1.27 -17.07 -16.84
CA CYS A 195 -1.73 -16.19 -17.91
C CYS A 195 -0.59 -15.40 -18.54
N GLN A 196 -0.72 -15.04 -19.81
CA GLN A 196 0.29 -14.28 -20.54
C GLN A 196 -0.35 -13.11 -21.30
N ASP A 197 0.33 -11.95 -21.34
CA ASP A 197 -0.07 -10.81 -22.18
C ASP A 197 -1.52 -10.39 -21.90
N VAL A 198 -1.80 -10.02 -20.64
CA VAL A 198 -3.12 -9.54 -20.19
C VAL A 198 -3.06 -8.03 -19.98
N SER A 199 -4.00 -7.31 -20.57
CA SER A 199 -4.17 -5.87 -20.35
C SER A 199 -5.53 -5.58 -19.73
N ILE A 200 -5.54 -4.87 -18.60
CA ILE A 200 -6.76 -4.40 -17.92
C ILE A 200 -6.66 -2.89 -17.79
N ASP A 201 -7.53 -2.15 -18.48
CA ASP A 201 -7.48 -0.69 -18.45
C ASP A 201 -8.15 -0.13 -17.19
N ARG A 202 -9.28 -0.72 -16.79
CA ARG A 202 -10.02 -0.36 -15.58
C ARG A 202 -10.51 -1.60 -14.85
N PHE A 203 -9.98 -1.84 -13.66
CA PHE A 203 -10.43 -2.85 -12.73
C PHE A 203 -11.14 -2.21 -11.54
N HIS A 204 -12.33 -2.73 -11.22
CA HIS A 204 -13.10 -2.32 -10.06
C HIS A 204 -13.49 -3.55 -9.24
N CYS A 205 -13.27 -3.46 -7.93
CA CYS A 205 -13.67 -4.48 -6.96
C CYS A 205 -14.43 -3.83 -5.81
N ALA A 206 -15.62 -4.34 -5.51
CA ALA A 206 -16.39 -3.98 -4.34
C ALA A 206 -16.47 -5.18 -3.39
N ASN A 207 -16.37 -4.94 -2.09
CA ASN A 207 -16.67 -5.91 -1.03
C ASN A 207 -16.04 -7.32 -1.25
N PRO A 208 -14.73 -7.42 -1.51
CA PRO A 208 -14.09 -8.72 -1.71
C PRO A 208 -14.17 -9.61 -0.46
N CYS A 209 -14.28 -10.93 -0.66
CA CYS A 209 -13.99 -11.89 0.40
C CYS A 209 -12.48 -12.10 0.53
N GLY A 210 -11.86 -12.68 -0.50
CA GLY A 210 -10.42 -12.87 -0.59
C GLY A 210 -9.75 -11.65 -1.22
N ASP A 211 -9.01 -11.87 -2.31
CA ASP A 211 -8.37 -10.77 -3.04
C ASP A 211 -9.24 -10.21 -4.15
N GLY A 212 -9.03 -8.94 -4.51
CA GLY A 212 -9.55 -8.38 -5.75
C GLY A 212 -8.95 -9.08 -6.97
N ILE A 213 -7.63 -9.01 -7.12
CA ILE A 213 -6.86 -9.70 -8.16
C ILE A 213 -5.81 -10.59 -7.51
N TYR A 214 -5.82 -11.87 -7.86
CA TYR A 214 -4.81 -12.85 -7.46
C TYR A 214 -4.03 -13.31 -8.70
N ILE A 215 -2.72 -13.12 -8.70
CA ILE A 215 -1.84 -13.39 -9.85
C ILE A 215 -0.83 -14.47 -9.47
N SER A 216 -0.85 -15.60 -10.19
CA SER A 216 0.01 -16.75 -9.87
C SER A 216 0.30 -17.62 -11.11
N GLY A 217 0.92 -18.80 -10.90
CA GLY A 217 1.21 -19.79 -11.94
C GLY A 217 2.28 -19.37 -12.94
N GLY A 218 3.18 -18.46 -12.56
CA GLY A 218 4.16 -17.92 -13.50
C GLY A 218 3.52 -17.04 -14.58
N SER A 219 2.41 -16.37 -14.24
CA SER A 219 1.78 -15.40 -15.14
C SER A 219 2.76 -14.31 -15.53
N LYS A 220 2.70 -13.80 -16.76
CA LYS A 220 3.70 -12.84 -17.26
C LYS A 220 3.14 -11.78 -18.20
N ASN A 221 3.83 -10.63 -18.22
CA ASN A 221 3.49 -9.50 -19.08
C ASN A 221 2.06 -9.00 -18.83
N LEU A 222 1.78 -8.59 -17.59
CA LEU A 222 0.47 -8.07 -17.22
C LEU A 222 0.54 -6.55 -17.10
N LYS A 223 -0.38 -5.87 -17.78
CA LYS A 223 -0.54 -4.41 -17.72
C LYS A 223 -1.88 -4.08 -17.09
N LEU A 224 -1.85 -3.56 -15.87
CA LEU A 224 -3.02 -3.10 -15.14
C LEU A 224 -2.94 -1.57 -15.09
N ASN A 225 -3.79 -0.86 -15.82
CA ASN A 225 -3.70 0.59 -15.84
C ASN A 225 -4.29 1.18 -14.55
N THR A 226 -5.61 1.13 -14.38
CA THR A 226 -6.28 1.60 -13.15
C THR A 226 -6.90 0.44 -12.39
N VAL A 227 -6.49 0.24 -11.14
CA VAL A 227 -7.02 -0.77 -10.22
C VAL A 227 -7.65 -0.08 -9.03
N THR A 228 -8.95 -0.26 -8.84
CA THR A 228 -9.70 0.38 -7.75
C THR A 228 -10.48 -0.65 -6.94
N GLY A 229 -10.45 -0.51 -5.63
CA GLY A 229 -11.11 -1.41 -4.71
C GLY A 229 -11.70 -0.66 -3.52
N THR A 230 -12.93 -0.99 -3.14
CA THR A 230 -13.61 -0.44 -1.97
C THR A 230 -14.35 -1.53 -1.21
N ALA A 231 -14.46 -1.40 0.10
CA ALA A 231 -15.34 -2.23 0.92
C ALA A 231 -16.19 -1.38 1.88
N ASP A 232 -17.46 -1.75 2.04
CA ASP A 232 -18.42 -1.03 2.88
C ASP A 232 -18.12 -1.21 4.38
N ALA A 233 -17.43 -2.30 4.73
CA ALA A 233 -16.86 -2.59 6.04
C ALA A 233 -15.39 -2.98 5.86
N GLN A 234 -14.61 -3.00 6.94
CA GLN A 234 -13.20 -3.37 6.86
C GLN A 234 -13.04 -4.89 6.67
N ILE A 235 -13.21 -5.33 5.43
CA ILE A 235 -13.21 -6.73 5.00
C ILE A 235 -12.28 -6.92 3.80
N GLY A 236 -12.21 -8.14 3.30
CA GLY A 236 -11.28 -8.54 2.25
C GLY A 236 -9.91 -8.90 2.76
N ARG A 237 -9.10 -9.47 1.87
CA ARG A 237 -7.66 -9.63 2.05
C ARG A 237 -6.94 -8.50 1.30
N ASN A 238 -6.37 -8.76 0.14
CA ASN A 238 -5.69 -7.72 -0.65
C ASN A 238 -6.56 -7.21 -1.80
N LEU A 239 -6.36 -5.98 -2.28
CA LEU A 239 -6.89 -5.61 -3.59
C LEU A 239 -6.10 -6.31 -4.70
N VAL A 240 -4.77 -6.37 -4.57
CA VAL A 240 -3.89 -7.10 -5.49
C VAL A 240 -2.92 -7.98 -4.70
N SER A 241 -2.88 -9.27 -5.05
CA SER A 241 -1.88 -10.24 -4.59
C SER A 241 -1.10 -10.80 -5.77
N ILE A 242 0.23 -10.75 -5.69
CA ILE A 242 1.15 -11.34 -6.69
C ILE A 242 1.97 -12.43 -6.01
N ILE A 243 1.75 -13.68 -6.42
CA ILE A 243 2.32 -14.87 -5.78
C ILE A 243 3.46 -15.46 -6.62
N ASN A 244 3.24 -15.57 -7.92
CA ASN A 244 4.19 -16.16 -8.86
C ASN A 244 3.96 -15.57 -10.25
N ALA A 245 4.70 -14.50 -10.58
CA ALA A 245 4.48 -13.74 -11.80
C ALA A 245 5.68 -12.88 -12.19
N GLN A 246 5.77 -12.47 -13.45
CA GLN A 246 6.88 -11.66 -13.95
C GLN A 246 6.43 -10.54 -14.89
N ASN A 247 7.14 -9.42 -14.89
CA ASN A 247 6.87 -8.28 -15.78
C ASN A 247 5.45 -7.74 -15.60
N ILE A 248 5.18 -7.19 -14.41
CA ILE A 248 3.88 -6.67 -14.03
C ILE A 248 3.98 -5.15 -13.97
N TRP A 249 3.07 -4.47 -14.66
CA TRP A 249 2.96 -3.02 -14.64
C TRP A 249 1.60 -2.61 -14.09
N ILE A 250 1.59 -1.83 -13.01
CA ILE A 250 0.41 -1.21 -12.45
C ILE A 250 0.59 0.31 -12.50
N ASP A 251 -0.25 1.04 -13.24
CA ASP A 251 -0.11 2.50 -13.28
C ASP A 251 -0.68 3.16 -12.01
N TYR A 252 -1.91 2.81 -11.65
CA TYR A 252 -2.57 3.39 -10.49
C TYR A 252 -3.36 2.35 -9.70
N LEU A 253 -3.14 2.31 -8.39
CA LEU A 253 -3.88 1.49 -7.43
C LEU A 253 -4.55 2.37 -6.37
N TYR A 254 -5.85 2.20 -6.19
CA TYR A 254 -6.62 2.79 -5.10
C TYR A 254 -7.34 1.68 -4.33
N SER A 255 -7.06 1.57 -3.04
CA SER A 255 -7.68 0.59 -2.15
C SER A 255 -8.22 1.30 -0.93
N ASP A 256 -9.52 1.17 -0.68
CA ASP A 256 -10.17 1.77 0.48
C ASP A 256 -10.93 0.71 1.28
N ASN A 257 -10.61 0.62 2.55
CA ASN A 257 -11.23 -0.30 3.51
C ASN A 257 -11.05 -1.80 3.19
N ILE A 258 -10.21 -2.15 2.20
CA ILE A 258 -9.84 -3.54 1.90
C ILE A 258 -8.67 -3.96 2.81
N GLY A 259 -8.88 -5.05 3.55
CA GLY A 259 -7.92 -5.65 4.47
C GLY A 259 -8.48 -5.76 5.87
N HIS A 260 -8.95 -6.95 6.21
CA HIS A 260 -9.48 -7.31 7.53
C HIS A 260 -8.38 -7.33 8.62
N TYR A 261 -8.71 -7.19 9.91
CA TYR A 261 -7.72 -6.96 10.98
C TYR A 261 -6.67 -8.08 11.15
N ASP A 262 -7.00 -9.31 10.76
CA ASP A 262 -6.12 -10.49 10.78
C ASP A 262 -5.58 -10.87 9.40
N MET A 263 -5.87 -10.04 8.39
CA MET A 263 -5.46 -10.22 7.00
C MET A 263 -4.61 -9.05 6.52
N PRO A 264 -3.72 -9.24 5.53
CA PRO A 264 -3.10 -8.12 4.84
C PRO A 264 -4.15 -7.25 4.12
N GLY A 265 -3.74 -6.12 3.56
CA GLY A 265 -4.65 -5.18 2.89
C GLY A 265 -4.02 -4.58 1.66
N GLY A 266 -4.83 -4.03 0.75
CA GLY A 266 -4.34 -3.20 -0.35
C GLY A 266 -3.46 -3.91 -1.38
N PHE A 267 -2.15 -3.98 -1.16
CA PHE A 267 -1.18 -4.51 -2.12
C PHE A 267 -0.20 -5.47 -1.47
N ASP A 268 -0.03 -6.64 -2.07
CA ASP A 268 0.79 -7.70 -1.50
C ASP A 268 1.54 -8.52 -2.56
N ILE A 269 2.81 -8.78 -2.29
CA ILE A 269 3.62 -9.78 -2.97
C ILE A 269 4.01 -10.81 -1.91
N GLU A 270 3.51 -12.04 -2.04
CA GLU A 270 3.71 -13.11 -1.06
C GLU A 270 3.73 -14.46 -1.76
N PRO A 271 4.89 -14.97 -2.21
CA PRO A 271 4.97 -16.31 -2.75
C PRO A 271 4.57 -17.38 -1.72
N ASN A 272 3.86 -18.40 -2.18
CA ASN A 272 3.38 -19.55 -1.39
C ASN A 272 4.38 -20.71 -1.33
N ALA A 273 5.37 -20.76 -2.22
CA ALA A 273 6.38 -21.82 -2.24
C ALA A 273 7.78 -21.33 -2.66
N SER A 274 8.82 -22.05 -2.22
CA SER A 274 10.23 -21.72 -2.50
C SER A 274 10.61 -21.76 -3.98
N THR A 275 9.83 -22.47 -4.81
CA THR A 275 10.05 -22.58 -6.26
C THR A 275 9.40 -21.44 -7.04
N GLU A 276 8.59 -20.61 -6.40
CA GLU A 276 7.92 -19.50 -7.05
C GLU A 276 8.84 -18.31 -7.21
N THR A 277 8.52 -17.46 -8.19
CA THR A 277 9.30 -16.27 -8.46
C THR A 277 8.40 -15.10 -8.78
N VAL A 278 8.68 -13.98 -8.13
CA VAL A 278 8.09 -12.68 -8.48
C VAL A 278 9.22 -11.75 -8.89
N ARG A 279 9.20 -11.24 -10.13
CA ARG A 279 10.24 -10.31 -10.58
C ARG A 279 9.74 -9.26 -11.54
N ASN A 280 10.39 -8.11 -11.55
CA ASN A 280 10.08 -6.98 -12.43
C ASN A 280 8.63 -6.53 -12.24
N VAL A 281 8.32 -6.08 -11.02
CA VAL A 281 7.01 -5.51 -10.69
C VAL A 281 7.18 -4.00 -10.58
N PHE A 282 6.40 -3.26 -11.36
CA PHE A 282 6.38 -1.81 -11.34
C PHE A 282 4.98 -1.34 -10.96
N VAL A 283 4.89 -0.48 -9.94
CA VAL A 283 3.66 0.22 -9.56
C VAL A 283 3.95 1.71 -9.52
N ASN A 284 3.31 2.52 -10.38
CA ASN A 284 3.60 3.95 -10.45
C ASN A 284 3.05 4.70 -9.22
N CYS A 285 1.76 4.52 -8.89
CA CYS A 285 1.16 5.18 -7.72
C CYS A 285 0.14 4.30 -6.98
N MET A 286 0.18 4.34 -5.65
CA MET A 286 -0.75 3.65 -4.76
C MET A 286 -1.33 4.60 -3.71
N ASN A 287 -2.63 4.52 -3.51
CA ASN A 287 -3.37 5.16 -2.42
C ASN A 287 -4.13 4.08 -1.65
N ILE A 288 -3.75 3.83 -0.40
CA ILE A 288 -4.27 2.72 0.40
C ILE A 288 -4.79 3.25 1.74
N THR A 289 -6.07 3.03 2.01
CA THR A 289 -6.68 3.19 3.33
C THR A 289 -7.07 1.80 3.83
N SER A 290 -6.47 1.34 4.92
CA SER A 290 -6.73 -0.02 5.42
C SER A 290 -6.33 -0.18 6.88
N GLY A 291 -7.10 -1.01 7.60
CA GLY A 291 -6.77 -1.48 8.94
C GLY A 291 -6.19 -2.91 8.96
N GLY A 292 -5.84 -3.50 7.81
CA GLY A 292 -5.25 -4.86 7.75
C GLY A 292 -3.87 -4.97 8.40
N THR A 293 -3.31 -6.16 8.57
CA THR A 293 -2.03 -6.40 9.26
C THR A 293 -0.82 -5.76 8.57
N ASN A 294 -0.86 -5.70 7.24
CA ASN A 294 0.18 -5.13 6.38
C ASN A 294 -0.45 -4.65 5.07
N PRO A 295 -0.91 -3.39 4.99
CA PRO A 295 -1.58 -2.87 3.80
C PRO A 295 -0.70 -2.70 2.56
N CYS A 296 0.62 -2.81 2.71
CA CYS A 296 1.55 -2.82 1.61
C CYS A 296 2.70 -3.76 1.95
N SER A 297 2.87 -4.84 1.21
CA SER A 297 3.92 -5.81 1.46
C SER A 297 4.63 -6.27 0.19
N VAL A 298 5.96 -6.40 0.30
CA VAL A 298 6.84 -6.96 -0.71
C VAL A 298 7.67 -8.06 -0.04
N LEU A 299 7.15 -9.28 -0.04
CA LEU A 299 7.68 -10.37 0.77
C LEU A 299 8.43 -11.41 -0.05
N GLY A 300 9.62 -11.78 0.41
CA GLY A 300 10.37 -12.97 -0.03
C GLY A 300 10.11 -14.18 0.87
N THR A 301 8.84 -14.48 1.16
CA THR A 301 8.42 -15.63 1.99
C THR A 301 8.88 -16.95 1.39
N ASN A 302 8.95 -18.00 2.20
CA ASN A 302 9.23 -19.37 1.77
C ASN A 302 10.58 -19.55 1.04
N ASN A 303 11.54 -18.63 1.21
CA ASN A 303 12.78 -18.58 0.42
C ASN A 303 12.57 -18.43 -1.09
N ALA A 304 11.40 -17.95 -1.52
CA ALA A 304 11.12 -17.63 -2.91
C ALA A 304 11.94 -16.43 -3.39
N LEU A 305 12.19 -16.37 -4.70
CA LEU A 305 12.87 -15.24 -5.30
C LEU A 305 11.85 -14.11 -5.54
N VAL A 306 12.01 -13.00 -4.81
CA VAL A 306 11.31 -11.74 -5.08
C VAL A 306 12.33 -10.63 -5.28
N GLU A 307 12.36 -10.07 -6.49
CA GLU A 307 13.34 -9.05 -6.86
C GLU A 307 12.86 -8.04 -7.91
N ASN A 308 13.55 -6.90 -7.98
CA ASN A 308 13.30 -5.83 -8.95
C ASN A 308 11.86 -5.31 -8.87
N VAL A 309 11.52 -4.79 -7.68
CA VAL A 309 10.22 -4.20 -7.39
C VAL A 309 10.37 -2.69 -7.29
N PHE A 310 9.65 -1.95 -8.12
CA PHE A 310 9.61 -0.50 -8.09
C PHE A 310 8.21 -0.02 -7.69
N LEU A 311 8.14 0.76 -6.61
CA LEU A 311 6.93 1.44 -6.16
C LEU A 311 7.17 2.95 -6.25
N GLY A 312 6.56 3.63 -7.23
CA GLY A 312 6.79 5.05 -7.47
C GLY A 312 6.36 5.92 -6.30
N LYS A 313 5.06 5.94 -6.02
CA LYS A 313 4.48 6.64 -4.87
C LYS A 313 3.54 5.74 -4.09
N VAL A 314 3.71 5.69 -2.77
CA VAL A 314 2.85 4.93 -1.84
C VAL A 314 2.31 5.89 -0.79
N ASN A 315 1.00 6.15 -0.81
CA ASN A 315 0.30 6.90 0.24
C ASN A 315 -0.59 5.93 1.01
N LEU A 316 -0.34 5.82 2.30
CA LEU A 316 -1.04 4.89 3.18
C LEU A 316 -1.66 5.64 4.36
N VAL A 317 -2.94 5.40 4.60
CA VAL A 317 -3.63 5.82 5.82
C VAL A 317 -4.05 4.58 6.60
N ARG A 318 -3.54 4.41 7.82
CA ARG A 318 -3.99 3.34 8.71
C ARG A 318 -5.26 3.78 9.41
N THR A 319 -6.33 3.01 9.23
CA THR A 319 -7.59 3.12 9.98
C THR A 319 -7.58 2.16 11.16
N ASN A 320 -8.51 2.35 12.11
CA ASN A 320 -8.56 1.57 13.35
C ASN A 320 -8.53 0.07 13.07
N VAL A 321 -7.75 -0.66 13.87
CA VAL A 321 -7.64 -2.11 13.77
C VAL A 321 -8.35 -2.68 14.99
N VAL A 322 -9.44 -3.43 14.80
CA VAL A 322 -10.09 -4.07 15.94
C VAL A 322 -9.25 -5.28 16.35
N GLN A 323 -8.85 -5.35 17.64
CA GLN A 323 -8.08 -6.47 18.21
C GLN A 323 -6.80 -6.86 17.42
N PRO A 324 -5.85 -5.95 17.20
CA PRO A 324 -4.66 -6.29 16.43
C PRO A 324 -3.82 -7.36 17.16
N PRO A 325 -3.15 -8.26 16.42
CA PRO A 325 -2.04 -9.03 16.97
C PRO A 325 -0.94 -8.09 17.49
N SER A 326 -0.05 -8.61 18.34
CA SER A 326 0.82 -7.80 19.22
C SER A 326 1.72 -6.75 18.52
N GLU A 327 2.11 -6.98 17.26
CA GLU A 327 2.81 -6.00 16.42
C GLU A 327 2.37 -6.19 14.95
N ILE A 328 1.97 -5.09 14.30
CA ILE A 328 1.61 -5.06 12.87
C ILE A 328 2.41 -3.93 12.19
N THR A 329 2.51 -3.96 10.85
CA THR A 329 3.34 -3.01 10.11
C THR A 329 2.55 -2.35 9.00
N SER A 330 2.86 -1.10 8.66
CA SER A 330 2.20 -0.43 7.53
C SER A 330 2.81 -0.88 6.22
N VAL A 331 4.15 -0.92 6.16
CA VAL A 331 4.91 -1.44 5.03
C VAL A 331 5.85 -2.54 5.49
N TYR A 332 5.83 -3.69 4.80
CA TYR A 332 6.76 -4.80 5.06
C TYR A 332 7.56 -5.12 3.80
N ILE A 333 8.89 -4.99 3.88
CA ILE A 333 9.82 -5.45 2.85
C ILE A 333 10.67 -6.61 3.38
N SER A 334 10.65 -7.73 2.67
CA SER A 334 11.56 -8.88 2.88
C SER A 334 12.15 -9.43 1.57
N ALA A 335 12.06 -8.66 0.50
CA ALA A 335 12.56 -8.98 -0.84
C ALA A 335 13.87 -8.25 -1.18
N SER A 336 14.44 -8.54 -2.35
CA SER A 336 15.66 -7.88 -2.85
C SER A 336 15.38 -6.84 -3.93
N ASN A 337 16.29 -5.89 -4.15
CA ASN A 337 16.21 -4.85 -5.18
C ASN A 337 14.85 -4.14 -5.19
N VAL A 338 14.45 -3.62 -4.03
CA VAL A 338 13.17 -2.91 -3.85
C VAL A 338 13.44 -1.41 -3.81
N HIS A 339 12.79 -0.68 -4.71
CA HIS A 339 12.92 0.76 -4.86
C HIS A 339 11.58 1.43 -4.59
N ILE A 340 11.56 2.37 -3.64
CA ILE A 340 10.39 3.22 -3.38
C ILE A 340 10.77 4.67 -3.64
N GLY A 341 10.08 5.33 -4.56
CA GLY A 341 10.28 6.75 -4.85
C GLY A 341 9.83 7.61 -3.69
N GLN A 342 8.54 7.56 -3.36
CA GLN A 342 7.95 8.29 -2.25
C GLN A 342 7.09 7.35 -1.39
N LEU A 343 7.30 7.36 -0.08
CA LEU A 343 6.51 6.65 0.90
C LEU A 343 5.90 7.63 1.91
N SER A 344 4.57 7.67 2.01
CA SER A 344 3.87 8.47 3.02
C SER A 344 2.93 7.58 3.80
N VAL A 345 3.07 7.53 5.13
CA VAL A 345 2.20 6.74 6.02
C VAL A 345 1.69 7.64 7.13
N ILE A 346 0.37 7.72 7.26
CA ILE A 346 -0.31 8.39 8.36
C ILE A 346 -1.03 7.34 9.18
N ASN A 347 -0.58 7.12 10.40
CA ASN A 347 -1.24 6.21 11.32
C ASN A 347 -2.25 6.97 12.19
N LYS A 348 -3.55 6.75 11.93
CA LYS A 348 -4.64 7.36 12.72
C LYS A 348 -5.08 6.50 13.90
N THR A 349 -4.38 5.40 14.17
CA THR A 349 -4.80 4.40 15.16
C THR A 349 -4.11 4.58 16.52
N ALA A 350 -4.73 4.02 17.56
CA ALA A 350 -4.11 3.91 18.88
C ALA A 350 -3.04 2.81 18.95
N HIS A 351 -2.99 1.88 17.99
CA HIS A 351 -2.30 0.60 18.11
C HIS A 351 -0.78 0.65 17.86
N ASN A 352 -0.13 -0.48 18.21
CA ASN A 352 1.30 -0.71 18.09
C ASN A 352 1.71 -1.03 16.65
N ILE A 353 1.61 -0.04 15.76
CA ILE A 353 1.88 -0.19 14.32
C ILE A 353 3.25 0.38 13.97
N SER A 354 4.12 -0.42 13.37
CA SER A 354 5.37 0.05 12.76
C SER A 354 5.10 0.78 11.45
N PHE A 355 5.84 1.86 11.17
CA PHE A 355 5.80 2.55 9.88
C PHE A 355 6.37 1.66 8.77
N LEU A 356 7.60 1.18 8.95
CA LEU A 356 8.31 0.38 7.97
C LEU A 356 9.10 -0.72 8.67
N THR A 357 8.92 -1.96 8.21
CA THR A 357 9.72 -3.11 8.65
C THR A 357 10.50 -3.69 7.48
N LEU A 358 11.82 -3.75 7.63
CA LEU A 358 12.72 -4.52 6.78
C LEU A 358 13.18 -5.73 7.59
N SER A 359 12.85 -6.94 7.16
CA SER A 359 13.28 -8.15 7.88
C SER A 359 13.27 -9.34 6.95
N LYS A 360 14.23 -10.25 7.14
CA LYS A 360 14.23 -11.56 6.50
C LYS A 360 12.97 -12.36 6.86
N GLN A 361 12.30 -12.90 5.84
CA GLN A 361 11.24 -13.93 5.92
C GLN A 361 11.57 -15.17 5.06
N GLY A 362 12.68 -15.13 4.34
CA GLY A 362 13.17 -16.20 3.49
C GLY A 362 14.62 -15.93 3.10
N LEU A 363 14.87 -15.55 1.85
CA LEU A 363 16.20 -15.08 1.44
C LEU A 363 16.55 -13.76 2.16
N THR A 364 17.85 -13.48 2.31
CA THR A 364 18.30 -12.22 2.91
C THR A 364 17.89 -11.04 2.02
N PRO A 365 17.05 -10.10 2.52
CA PRO A 365 16.65 -8.92 1.76
C PRO A 365 17.87 -8.01 1.55
N ARG A 366 18.04 -7.50 0.32
CA ARG A 366 19.15 -6.60 -0.02
C ARG A 366 18.83 -5.62 -1.14
N GLY A 367 19.58 -4.52 -1.22
CA GLY A 367 19.40 -3.54 -2.29
C GLY A 367 18.09 -2.77 -2.15
N ILE A 368 17.77 -2.32 -0.93
CA ILE A 368 16.52 -1.63 -0.62
C ILE A 368 16.78 -0.12 -0.62
N THR A 369 16.08 0.62 -1.47
CA THR A 369 16.20 2.09 -1.54
C THR A 369 14.84 2.75 -1.35
N ILE A 370 14.75 3.70 -0.42
CA ILE A 370 13.58 4.57 -0.22
C ILE A 370 14.07 6.01 -0.32
N HIS A 371 13.71 6.69 -1.41
CA HIS A 371 14.25 8.03 -1.71
C HIS A 371 13.70 9.11 -0.80
N GLU A 372 12.40 9.08 -0.51
CA GLU A 372 11.75 10.03 0.40
C GLU A 372 10.63 9.33 1.18
N ALA A 373 10.73 9.29 2.51
CA ALA A 373 9.72 8.72 3.40
C ALA A 373 9.17 9.76 4.39
N TYR A 374 7.87 9.70 4.66
CA TYR A 374 7.19 10.45 5.72
C TYR A 374 6.32 9.49 6.54
N GLY A 375 6.58 9.42 7.85
CA GLY A 375 5.79 8.61 8.78
C GLY A 375 5.27 9.46 9.94
N GLU A 376 3.96 9.37 10.21
CA GLU A 376 3.32 10.12 11.29
C GLU A 376 2.42 9.24 12.17
N GLY A 377 2.51 9.40 13.49
CA GLY A 377 1.59 8.78 14.46
C GLY A 377 1.82 7.28 14.67
N CYS A 378 2.91 6.72 14.16
CA CYS A 378 3.24 5.31 14.28
C CYS A 378 3.69 4.94 15.69
N TYR A 379 3.59 3.67 16.06
CA TYR A 379 4.20 3.19 17.29
C TYR A 379 5.71 3.19 17.15
N ARG A 380 6.25 2.43 16.20
CA ARG A 380 7.67 2.44 15.84
C ARG A 380 7.81 3.09 14.46
N GLY A 381 8.86 3.86 14.23
CA GLY A 381 9.16 4.37 12.90
C GLY A 381 9.71 3.27 11.99
N ILE A 382 11.02 3.21 11.83
CA ILE A 382 11.68 2.25 10.92
C ILE A 382 12.30 1.11 11.73
N GLN A 383 12.09 -0.12 11.29
CA GLN A 383 12.79 -1.30 11.81
C GLN A 383 13.66 -1.92 10.72
N VAL A 384 14.97 -2.04 10.97
CA VAL A 384 15.93 -2.64 10.04
C VAL A 384 16.53 -3.90 10.66
N GLY A 385 16.06 -5.06 10.21
CA GLY A 385 16.43 -6.37 10.74
C GLY A 385 15.89 -6.64 12.15
N PHE A 386 16.04 -7.88 12.61
CA PHE A 386 15.74 -8.27 14.00
C PHE A 386 16.36 -9.64 14.33
N GLY A 387 17.12 -9.76 15.43
CA GLY A 387 17.72 -11.04 15.82
C GLY A 387 18.59 -11.62 14.69
N SER A 388 18.34 -12.85 14.26
CA SER A 388 19.04 -13.49 13.12
C SER A 388 18.55 -13.05 11.73
N ASN A 389 17.52 -12.19 11.66
CA ASN A 389 16.93 -11.72 10.40
C ASN A 389 17.75 -10.55 9.84
N ALA A 390 18.86 -10.89 9.18
CA ALA A 390 19.75 -9.93 8.54
C ALA A 390 19.08 -9.21 7.35
N VAL A 391 19.46 -7.95 7.16
CA VAL A 391 19.12 -7.12 5.98
C VAL A 391 20.39 -6.43 5.49
N GLU A 392 20.59 -6.34 4.18
CA GLU A 392 21.83 -5.79 3.59
C GLU A 392 21.56 -4.66 2.59
N ASP A 393 22.54 -3.79 2.35
CA ASP A 393 22.53 -2.78 1.29
C ASP A 393 21.24 -1.93 1.27
N VAL A 394 21.02 -1.18 2.35
CA VAL A 394 19.82 -0.37 2.58
C VAL A 394 20.15 1.11 2.50
N HIS A 395 19.34 1.90 1.78
CA HIS A 395 19.42 3.35 1.75
C HIS A 395 18.04 3.97 1.96
N ILE A 396 17.86 4.72 3.05
CA ILE A 396 16.58 5.36 3.37
C ILE A 396 16.82 6.82 3.74
N ARG A 397 16.04 7.71 3.12
CA ARG A 397 15.79 9.05 3.66
C ARG A 397 14.37 9.13 4.18
N ALA A 398 14.18 9.63 5.41
CA ALA A 398 12.86 9.72 6.02
C ALA A 398 12.69 10.88 6.99
N THR A 399 11.47 11.38 7.11
CA THR A 399 10.99 12.23 8.20
C THR A 399 9.99 11.45 9.06
N LEU A 400 10.21 11.39 10.37
CA LEU A 400 9.36 10.68 11.32
C LEU A 400 8.81 11.64 12.37
N ARG A 401 7.49 11.62 12.58
CA ARG A 401 6.80 12.49 13.54
C ARG A 401 5.89 11.71 14.46
N ASN A 402 5.86 12.11 15.73
CA ASN A 402 4.94 11.57 16.74
C ASN A 402 5.00 10.04 16.86
N CYS A 403 6.23 9.49 16.86
CA CYS A 403 6.42 8.07 17.14
C CYS A 403 6.10 7.79 18.61
N LYS A 404 5.27 6.79 18.92
CA LYS A 404 4.92 6.48 20.33
C LYS A 404 5.98 5.63 21.04
N HIS A 405 6.82 4.95 20.27
CA HIS A 405 7.94 4.11 20.69
C HIS A 405 9.26 4.68 20.14
N ASP A 406 10.07 3.86 19.45
CA ASP A 406 11.36 4.27 18.91
C ASP A 406 11.18 4.83 17.50
N GLY A 407 11.97 5.84 17.16
CA GLY A 407 12.02 6.36 15.79
C GLY A 407 12.62 5.32 14.86
N ILE A 408 13.79 4.78 15.22
CA ILE A 408 14.48 3.72 14.48
C ILE A 408 14.82 2.58 15.42
N PHE A 409 14.57 1.36 14.99
CA PHE A 409 15.05 0.13 15.60
C PHE A 409 16.05 -0.55 14.66
N MET A 410 17.23 -0.87 15.17
CA MET A 410 18.30 -1.54 14.42
C MET A 410 18.53 -2.96 14.96
N GLY A 411 18.32 -3.98 14.13
CA GLY A 411 18.61 -5.39 14.40
C GLY A 411 19.94 -5.84 13.77
N THR A 412 19.95 -6.98 13.07
CA THR A 412 21.12 -7.44 12.30
C THR A 412 21.06 -6.79 10.93
N ALA A 413 22.09 -6.04 10.58
CA ALA A 413 22.12 -5.31 9.32
C ALA A 413 23.53 -5.06 8.80
N LYS A 414 23.67 -4.92 7.48
CA LYS A 414 24.94 -4.62 6.83
C LYS A 414 24.79 -3.55 5.75
N ASN A 415 25.76 -2.64 5.62
CA ASN A 415 25.78 -1.62 4.58
C ASN A 415 24.50 -0.76 4.56
N VAL A 416 24.17 -0.16 5.70
CA VAL A 416 22.94 0.65 5.85
C VAL A 416 23.28 2.13 5.85
N LYS A 417 22.60 2.91 5.02
CA LYS A 417 22.67 4.38 4.97
C LYS A 417 21.32 4.99 5.33
N LEU A 418 21.30 5.82 6.36
CA LEU A 418 20.09 6.49 6.85
C LEU A 418 20.29 8.01 6.85
N ASP A 419 19.39 8.75 6.21
CA ASP A 419 19.26 10.22 6.29
C ASP A 419 17.91 10.56 6.92
N ILE A 420 17.89 10.75 8.25
CA ILE A 420 16.64 10.72 9.01
C ILE A 420 16.42 12.00 9.80
N ASP A 421 15.25 12.60 9.64
CA ASP A 421 14.74 13.66 10.49
C ASP A 421 13.69 13.10 11.45
N ILE A 422 13.96 13.11 12.76
CA ILE A 422 13.04 12.58 13.78
C ILE A 422 12.59 13.73 14.68
N ASP A 423 11.29 13.97 14.72
CA ASP A 423 10.72 15.07 15.52
C ASP A 423 10.51 14.69 16.98
N SER A 424 9.82 13.57 17.20
CA SER A 424 9.42 13.14 18.53
C SER A 424 9.23 11.63 18.61
N VAL A 425 9.58 11.09 19.77
CA VAL A 425 9.40 9.68 20.16
C VAL A 425 8.70 9.59 21.52
N GLY A 426 8.27 8.40 21.95
CA GLY A 426 7.67 8.23 23.27
C GLY A 426 8.57 8.77 24.40
N ALA A 427 7.98 9.28 25.49
CA ALA A 427 8.75 9.94 26.56
C ALA A 427 9.87 9.07 27.16
N GLU A 428 9.66 7.75 27.21
CA GLU A 428 10.61 6.75 27.73
C GLU A 428 11.41 6.05 26.62
N ARG A 429 11.45 6.63 25.41
CA ARG A 429 11.90 5.96 24.19
C ARG A 429 12.99 6.74 23.47
N PHE A 430 13.46 6.20 22.35
CA PHE A 430 14.71 6.61 21.72
C PHE A 430 14.52 7.02 20.25
N MET A 431 15.25 8.05 19.79
CA MET A 431 15.25 8.38 18.36
C MET A 431 15.83 7.22 17.55
N LEU A 432 16.91 6.59 18.03
CA LEU A 432 17.43 5.32 17.55
C LEU A 432 17.73 4.35 18.69
N ASN A 433 17.29 3.11 18.53
CA ASN A 433 17.52 2.01 19.45
C ASN A 433 18.20 0.81 18.75
N LYS A 434 19.37 0.43 19.25
CA LYS A 434 20.04 -0.84 18.94
C LYS A 434 20.05 -1.71 20.20
N PRO A 435 19.11 -2.65 20.36
CA PRO A 435 19.02 -3.44 21.59
C PRO A 435 20.13 -4.48 21.70
N ALA A 436 20.32 -4.98 22.93
CA ALA A 436 21.35 -5.97 23.28
C ALA A 436 21.24 -7.31 22.51
N GLY A 437 20.02 -7.69 22.13
CA GLY A 437 19.75 -8.91 21.34
C GLY A 437 19.66 -8.66 19.83
N GLY A 438 20.01 -7.46 19.35
CA GLY A 438 19.78 -7.07 17.96
C GLY A 438 20.66 -7.79 16.94
N GLY A 439 21.79 -8.38 17.35
CA GLY A 439 22.77 -9.01 16.46
C GLY A 439 23.73 -8.00 15.81
N VAL A 440 24.53 -8.43 14.83
CA VAL A 440 25.63 -7.60 14.29
C VAL A 440 25.11 -6.54 13.33
N CYS A 441 25.49 -5.29 13.57
CA CYS A 441 25.34 -4.18 12.64
C CYS A 441 26.72 -3.76 12.11
N ASP A 442 26.99 -4.00 10.83
CA ASP A 442 28.25 -3.67 10.17
C ASP A 442 28.07 -2.60 9.07
N ASN A 443 28.99 -1.64 9.03
CA ASN A 443 29.03 -0.58 8.03
C ASN A 443 27.71 0.22 7.98
N ILE A 444 27.40 0.88 9.09
CA ILE A 444 26.19 1.70 9.25
C ILE A 444 26.58 3.18 9.18
N TYR A 445 25.89 3.94 8.33
CA TYR A 445 26.14 5.35 8.11
C TYR A 445 24.86 6.14 8.34
N ILE A 446 24.90 7.13 9.22
CA ILE A 446 23.73 7.90 9.64
C ILE A 446 24.01 9.40 9.50
N THR A 447 23.05 10.10 8.89
CA THR A 447 22.94 11.55 8.78
C THR A 447 21.54 12.00 9.20
N GLY A 448 21.36 13.29 9.47
CA GLY A 448 20.04 13.90 9.64
C GLY A 448 19.87 14.66 10.95
N ASN A 449 18.63 14.85 11.39
CA ASN A 449 18.30 15.70 12.53
C ASN A 449 17.64 14.90 13.64
N PHE A 450 18.40 14.75 14.73
CA PHE A 450 18.01 14.02 15.94
C PHE A 450 17.85 14.99 17.11
N SER A 451 17.70 16.30 16.84
CA SER A 451 17.57 17.32 17.88
C SER A 451 16.31 17.08 18.72
N LYS A 452 16.36 17.51 19.97
CA LYS A 452 15.24 17.35 20.90
C LYS A 452 14.17 18.41 20.64
N ARG A 453 13.34 18.18 19.61
CA ARG A 453 12.19 19.05 19.29
C ARG A 453 10.91 18.65 20.02
N GLY A 454 10.76 17.37 20.35
CA GLY A 454 9.65 16.85 21.14
C GLY A 454 10.07 15.99 22.34
N THR A 455 9.35 14.91 22.57
CA THR A 455 9.57 13.95 23.66
C THR A 455 10.66 12.92 23.33
N GLY A 456 11.20 12.27 24.35
CA GLY A 456 12.18 11.20 24.24
C GLY A 456 13.15 11.13 25.43
N LEU A 457 13.63 9.93 25.75
CA LEU A 457 14.54 9.67 26.85
C LEU A 457 16.00 9.90 26.44
N LYS A 458 16.38 9.41 25.25
CA LYS A 458 17.70 9.58 24.63
C LYS A 458 17.57 9.79 23.13
N ALA A 459 18.55 10.45 22.51
CA ALA A 459 18.65 10.47 21.06
C ALA A 459 19.01 9.07 20.55
N MET A 460 20.11 8.48 21.02
CA MET A 460 20.54 7.15 20.60
C MET A 460 20.90 6.27 21.79
N ILE A 461 20.39 5.04 21.79
CA ILE A 461 20.81 3.98 22.72
C ILE A 461 21.34 2.77 21.96
N ILE A 462 22.45 2.23 22.46
CA ILE A 462 22.98 0.95 22.01
C ILE A 462 23.17 0.07 23.25
N GLY A 463 22.27 -0.89 23.43
CA GLY A 463 22.32 -1.85 24.53
C GLY A 463 23.22 -3.06 24.25
N ASP A 464 23.81 -3.16 23.06
CA ASP A 464 24.57 -4.32 22.60
C ASP A 464 26.06 -4.30 22.98
N VAL A 465 26.67 -5.49 22.94
CA VAL A 465 28.10 -5.70 23.11
C VAL A 465 28.84 -4.92 22.01
N PRO A 466 29.92 -4.18 22.31
CA PRO A 466 30.65 -3.38 21.32
C PRO A 466 31.06 -4.13 20.04
N ALA A 467 31.28 -5.45 20.10
CA ALA A 467 31.60 -6.30 18.95
C ALA A 467 30.47 -6.39 17.91
N ASN A 468 29.22 -6.09 18.29
CA ASN A 468 28.06 -6.10 17.40
C ASN A 468 27.83 -4.75 16.70
N VAL A 469 28.70 -3.77 16.93
CA VAL A 469 28.65 -2.42 16.35
C VAL A 469 29.95 -2.19 15.59
N VAL A 470 29.95 -2.51 14.31
CA VAL A 470 31.16 -2.56 13.48
C VAL A 470 31.10 -1.47 12.41
N ASN A 471 32.14 -0.64 12.32
CA ASN A 471 32.27 0.41 11.29
C ASN A 471 31.11 1.41 11.21
N TRP A 472 30.55 1.83 12.35
CA TRP A 472 29.50 2.86 12.36
C TRP A 472 30.08 4.26 12.18
N THR A 473 29.39 5.08 11.38
CA THR A 473 29.69 6.50 11.18
C THR A 473 28.43 7.33 11.38
N LEU A 474 28.54 8.36 12.22
CA LEU A 474 27.57 9.45 12.34
C LEU A 474 28.18 10.68 11.68
N GLU A 475 27.49 11.26 10.71
CA GLU A 475 27.95 12.43 9.97
C GLU A 475 26.83 13.48 9.89
N ASN A 476 27.15 14.73 10.19
CA ASN A 476 26.18 15.84 10.13
C ASN A 476 24.89 15.59 10.93
N VAL A 477 24.97 14.83 12.03
CA VAL A 477 23.82 14.55 12.90
C VAL A 477 23.64 15.69 13.91
N ASP A 478 22.45 16.28 13.96
CA ASP A 478 22.13 17.31 14.95
C ASP A 478 21.62 16.69 16.27
N PHE A 479 22.32 16.89 17.38
CA PHE A 479 21.91 16.48 18.72
C PHE A 479 21.47 17.63 19.62
N THR A 480 21.18 18.82 19.08
CA THR A 480 20.80 20.00 19.87
C THR A 480 19.65 19.71 20.83
N GLY A 481 19.72 20.23 22.05
CA GLY A 481 18.68 20.07 23.08
C GLY A 481 18.80 18.80 23.95
N TRP A 482 19.68 17.86 23.59
CA TRP A 482 20.02 16.72 24.45
C TRP A 482 21.13 17.08 25.44
N GLY A 483 20.99 16.64 26.70
CA GLY A 483 22.10 16.68 27.65
C GLY A 483 23.21 15.67 27.30
N ASN A 484 24.39 15.83 27.91
CA ASN A 484 25.57 14.99 27.64
C ASN A 484 25.28 13.49 27.75
N ASN A 485 24.59 13.05 28.81
CA ASN A 485 24.24 11.63 29.00
C ASN A 485 22.99 11.20 28.21
N GLN A 486 22.45 12.05 27.34
CA GLN A 486 21.21 11.80 26.60
C GLN A 486 21.39 11.68 25.09
N ARG A 487 22.49 12.17 24.52
CA ARG A 487 22.75 12.09 23.07
C ARG A 487 23.15 10.66 22.63
N LEU A 488 24.20 10.10 23.22
CA LEU A 488 24.72 8.77 22.89
C LEU A 488 24.93 7.94 24.18
N TYR A 489 24.16 6.86 24.35
CA TYR A 489 24.20 6.01 25.55
C TYR A 489 24.45 4.53 25.20
N GLY A 490 25.35 3.84 25.90
CA GLY A 490 25.63 2.40 25.68
C GLY A 490 27.06 1.95 25.98
N GLY A 491 27.23 0.75 26.56
CA GLY A 491 28.47 0.22 27.17
C GLY A 491 29.66 0.01 26.23
N GLY A 492 30.43 1.07 25.98
CA GLY A 492 31.60 1.08 25.09
C GLY A 492 31.28 1.54 23.66
N PHE A 493 30.01 1.82 23.37
CA PHE A 493 29.52 2.26 22.06
C PHE A 493 30.20 3.54 21.56
N GLN A 494 30.42 4.50 22.46
CA GLN A 494 31.03 5.78 22.13
C GLN A 494 32.44 5.60 21.54
N GLY A 495 33.18 4.59 22.00
CA GLY A 495 34.49 4.21 21.48
C GLY A 495 34.44 3.36 20.21
N SER A 496 33.27 2.94 19.72
CA SER A 496 33.10 2.11 18.51
C SER A 496 32.61 2.88 17.28
N VAL A 497 32.10 4.10 17.47
CA VAL A 497 31.48 4.89 16.40
C VAL A 497 32.28 6.12 16.04
N ARG A 498 32.51 6.30 14.75
CA ARG A 498 33.14 7.51 14.19
C ARG A 498 32.11 8.64 14.15
N LYS A 499 32.50 9.85 14.59
CA LYS A 499 31.63 11.02 14.60
C LYS A 499 32.24 12.13 13.75
N ILE A 500 31.47 12.72 12.87
CA ILE A 500 31.91 13.76 11.94
C ILE A 500 30.87 14.88 11.96
N ASN A 501 31.29 16.11 12.32
CA ASN A 501 30.44 17.31 12.24
C ASN A 501 29.05 17.15 12.90
N CYS A 502 28.98 16.49 14.07
CA CYS A 502 27.73 16.27 14.79
C CYS A 502 27.48 17.41 15.79
N ARG A 503 26.50 18.28 15.54
CA ARG A 503 26.19 19.43 16.42
C ARG A 503 25.78 18.94 17.82
N ASN A 504 26.21 19.66 18.86
CA ASN A 504 26.01 19.29 20.27
C ASN A 504 26.66 17.93 20.66
N LEU A 505 27.67 17.50 19.89
CA LEU A 505 28.50 16.33 20.16
C LEU A 505 29.98 16.59 19.85
N THR A 506 30.29 17.03 18.63
CA THR A 506 31.64 17.36 18.15
C THR A 506 31.84 18.87 17.95
N HIS A 507 30.93 19.68 18.44
CA HIS A 507 30.99 21.14 18.43
C HIS A 507 30.83 21.58 19.88
N LEU A 508 31.95 21.96 20.51
CA LEU A 508 32.02 22.18 21.96
C LEU A 508 32.82 23.46 22.26
N THR A 509 32.48 24.12 23.36
CA THR A 509 33.18 25.34 23.80
C THR A 509 34.48 25.05 24.58
N ALA A 510 34.78 23.78 24.84
CA ALA A 510 35.96 23.33 25.56
C ALA A 510 36.24 21.85 25.23
N LEU A 511 37.45 21.40 25.54
CA LEU A 511 37.84 19.99 25.43
C LEU A 511 36.86 19.10 26.23
N PRO A 512 36.35 18.00 25.66
CA PRO A 512 35.40 17.16 26.38
C PRO A 512 36.07 16.48 27.57
N ALA A 513 35.39 16.55 28.72
CA ALA A 513 35.75 15.80 29.93
C ALA A 513 34.90 14.54 30.11
N PHE A 514 34.11 14.16 29.11
CA PHE A 514 33.08 13.14 29.16
C PHE A 514 33.04 12.39 27.83
N GLU A 515 32.43 11.20 27.84
CA GLU A 515 32.35 10.27 26.72
C GLU A 515 33.71 9.70 26.24
N GLN A 516 33.64 8.65 25.43
CA GLN A 516 34.80 8.04 24.77
C GLN A 516 34.87 8.47 23.29
N PHE A 517 36.05 8.88 22.85
CA PHE A 517 36.33 9.27 21.46
C PHE A 517 37.36 8.32 20.85
N LYS A 518 37.20 8.03 19.55
CA LYS A 518 38.17 7.24 18.78
C LYS A 518 39.33 8.11 18.35
N GLN A 519 40.52 7.54 18.26
CA GLN A 519 41.66 8.17 17.62
C GLN A 519 41.26 8.69 16.23
N GLY A 520 41.53 9.96 15.96
CA GLY A 520 41.16 10.64 14.74
C GLY A 520 39.83 11.38 14.77
N ASP A 521 38.98 11.19 15.78
CA ASP A 521 37.78 12.02 15.98
C ASP A 521 38.18 13.50 16.10
N LEU A 522 37.38 14.39 15.52
CA LEU A 522 37.56 15.84 15.55
C LEU A 522 36.46 16.48 16.40
N ILE A 523 36.84 17.49 17.17
CA ILE A 523 35.92 18.33 17.94
C ILE A 523 36.21 19.77 17.59
N TRP A 524 35.27 20.40 16.91
CA TRP A 524 35.30 21.81 16.58
C TRP A 524 35.11 22.66 17.83
N ASN A 525 35.95 23.69 17.96
CA ASN A 525 35.87 24.62 19.06
C ASN A 525 34.87 25.74 18.70
N ASP A 526 33.73 25.74 19.39
CA ASP A 526 32.72 26.82 19.33
C ASP A 526 32.88 27.82 20.49
N GLY A 527 33.98 27.72 21.23
CA GLY A 527 34.30 28.53 22.39
C GLY A 527 34.89 29.89 22.05
N ALA A 528 35.18 30.66 23.09
CA ALA A 528 35.74 32.01 22.96
C ALA A 528 37.25 32.03 22.68
N ASP A 529 37.93 30.89 22.70
CA ASP A 529 39.37 30.80 22.39
C ASP A 529 39.56 30.81 20.86
N PRO A 530 39.99 31.92 20.26
CA PRO A 530 40.08 32.03 18.81
C PRO A 530 41.30 31.29 18.24
N ASP A 531 42.24 30.87 19.08
CA ASP A 531 43.51 30.28 18.65
C ASP A 531 43.41 28.76 18.45
N VAL A 532 42.28 28.16 18.83
CA VAL A 532 41.99 26.74 18.62
C VAL A 532 40.79 26.62 17.70
N SER A 533 41.00 26.05 16.51
CA SER A 533 39.91 25.73 15.58
C SER A 533 39.25 24.39 15.92
N TYR A 534 40.05 23.39 16.30
CA TYR A 534 39.53 22.08 16.71
C TYR A 534 40.53 21.28 17.55
N TRP A 535 40.03 20.29 18.26
CA TRP A 535 40.82 19.24 18.90
C TRP A 535 40.72 17.94 18.10
N ARG A 536 41.86 17.27 17.87
CA ARG A 536 41.91 15.94 17.28
C ARG A 536 42.32 14.91 18.33
N ARG A 537 41.58 13.81 18.41
CA ARG A 537 41.90 12.70 19.31
C ARG A 537 43.15 11.96 18.82
N LEU A 538 44.16 11.78 19.68
CA LEU A 538 45.42 11.12 19.37
C LEU A 538 45.44 9.63 19.76
N THR A 539 44.66 9.23 20.77
CA THR A 539 44.66 7.88 21.34
C THR A 539 43.24 7.30 21.41
N ASN A 540 43.11 5.97 21.41
CA ASN A 540 41.87 5.32 21.85
C ASN A 540 41.92 5.20 23.38
N GLY A 541 40.98 5.80 24.13
CA GLY A 541 40.99 5.71 25.60
C GLY A 541 40.04 6.67 26.30
N THR A 542 40.07 6.66 27.64
CA THR A 542 39.25 7.53 28.52
C THR A 542 40.02 8.75 29.04
N GLY A 543 41.34 8.82 28.85
CA GLY A 543 42.14 9.99 29.23
C GLY A 543 41.74 11.22 28.42
N ASN A 544 41.83 12.41 29.00
CA ASN A 544 41.48 13.68 28.34
C ASN A 544 42.58 14.74 28.49
N ALA A 545 43.85 14.32 28.54
CA ALA A 545 44.98 15.23 28.65
C ALA A 545 45.33 15.88 27.30
N LEU A 546 45.41 17.21 27.27
CA LEU A 546 45.91 17.94 26.11
C LEU A 546 47.38 17.59 25.83
N ASN A 547 47.73 17.49 24.56
CA ASN A 547 49.02 17.05 24.01
C ASN A 547 49.42 15.60 24.32
N THR A 548 48.57 14.83 24.99
CA THR A 548 48.75 13.38 25.20
C THR A 548 47.63 12.62 24.52
N ASP A 549 46.38 12.89 24.92
CA ASP A 549 45.17 12.27 24.38
C ASP A 549 44.54 13.07 23.25
N TRP A 550 44.73 14.39 23.30
CA TRP A 550 44.17 15.35 22.35
C TRP A 550 45.25 16.29 21.84
N LYS A 551 45.11 16.77 20.61
CA LYS A 551 45.93 17.86 20.08
C LYS A 551 45.03 18.99 19.62
N ALA A 552 45.29 20.21 20.11
CA ALA A 552 44.67 21.42 19.61
C ALA A 552 45.33 21.82 18.29
N TYR A 553 44.52 22.33 17.36
CA TYR A 553 44.92 22.79 16.03
C TYR A 553 44.30 24.15 15.72
#